data_AF-A0A7W1XUL4-F1
#
_entry.id   AF-A0A7W1XUL4-F1
#
_cell.length_a   1.000
_cell.length_b   1.000
_cell.length_c   1.000
_cell.angle_alpha   90.00
_cell.angle_beta   90.00
_cell.angle_gamma   90.00
#
_symmetry.space_group_name_H-M   'P 1'
#
loop_
_entity.id
_entity.type
_entity.pdbx_description
1 polymer ?
#
loop_
_entity_poly.entity_id
_entity_poly.type
_entity_poly.pdbx_seq_one_letter_code
_entity_poly.pdbx_strand_id
1 'polypeptide(L)'
;MSYSVKELKSPHVLSQFRFHPLKQLIAAEWESRRKTRERGYIELKNIEQILACYEEIKALLFIGFALDFPDDKRCPEMMETYIRQCCIAYGFMKDIPTRNIWLDLIECFLLLWEEDLLKMDEDGNLI
;
A
#
# COMPACT_ATOMS: atom_id res chain seq x y z
N MET A 1 13.25 1.77 8.45
CA MET A 1 12.90 2.15 9.85
C MET A 1 11.41 2.46 9.91
N SER A 2 10.62 1.71 10.69
CA SER A 2 9.16 1.92 10.76
C SER A 2 8.81 3.08 11.69
N TYR A 3 7.94 3.99 11.24
CA TYR A 3 7.36 5.02 12.12
C TYR A 3 6.36 4.43 13.12
N SER A 4 6.47 4.86 14.37
CA SER A 4 5.39 4.71 15.35
C SER A 4 4.19 5.59 14.99
N VAL A 5 3.00 5.25 15.51
CA VAL A 5 1.79 6.07 15.34
C VAL A 5 1.97 7.51 15.86
N LYS A 6 2.81 7.71 16.88
CA LYS A 6 3.13 9.05 17.41
C LYS A 6 3.96 9.85 16.41
N GLU A 7 4.95 9.23 15.77
CA GLU A 7 5.80 9.88 14.77
C GLU A 7 5.02 10.21 13.49
N LEU A 8 4.08 9.35 13.08
CA LEU A 8 3.20 9.61 11.94
C LEU A 8 2.31 10.85 12.12
N LYS A 9 2.13 11.37 13.34
CA LYS A 9 1.43 12.65 13.58
C LYS A 9 2.31 13.87 13.36
N SER A 10 3.62 13.70 13.27
CA SER A 10 4.57 14.81 13.15
C SER A 10 4.40 15.51 11.79
N PRO A 11 4.30 16.86 11.75
CA PRO A 11 4.21 17.60 10.50
C PRO A 11 5.34 17.30 9.51
N HIS A 12 6.56 17.05 10.02
CA HIS A 12 7.69 16.69 9.18
C HIS A 12 7.45 15.35 8.46
N VAL A 13 7.05 14.32 9.21
CA VAL A 13 6.74 13.00 8.64
C VAL A 13 5.57 13.10 7.68
N LEU A 14 4.49 13.80 8.05
CA LEU A 14 3.34 14.00 7.16
C LEU A 14 3.71 14.69 5.84
N SER A 15 4.64 15.66 5.87
CA SER A 15 5.11 16.31 4.64
C SER A 15 5.83 15.34 3.72
N GLN A 16 6.64 14.42 4.28
CA GLN A 16 7.31 13.39 3.50
C GLN A 16 6.32 12.46 2.83
N PHE A 17 5.21 12.09 3.47
CA PHE A 17 4.15 11.30 2.84
C PHE A 17 3.40 12.09 1.77
N ARG A 18 2.96 13.31 2.10
CA ARG A 18 2.13 14.15 1.21
C ARG A 18 2.79 14.45 -0.12
N PHE A 19 4.07 14.83 -0.05
CA PHE A 19 4.82 15.31 -1.21
C PHE A 19 5.66 14.22 -1.86
N HIS A 20 5.52 12.96 -1.45
CA HIS A 20 6.21 11.85 -2.11
C HIS A 20 5.55 11.54 -3.46
N PRO A 21 6.18 11.82 -4.60
CA PRO A 21 5.56 11.63 -5.91
C PRO A 21 5.18 10.17 -6.15
N LEU A 22 6.00 9.22 -5.66
CA LEU A 22 5.71 7.81 -5.83
C LEU A 22 4.48 7.34 -5.04
N LYS A 23 4.22 7.88 -3.85
CA LYS A 23 3.04 7.49 -3.06
C LYS A 23 1.75 7.99 -3.72
N GLN A 24 1.80 9.18 -4.32
CA GLN A 24 0.70 9.71 -5.14
C GLN A 24 0.48 8.88 -6.41
N LEU A 25 1.58 8.47 -7.07
CA LEU A 25 1.51 7.61 -8.26
C LEU A 25 0.91 6.24 -7.94
N ILE A 26 1.35 5.57 -6.87
CA ILE A 26 0.79 4.28 -6.43
C ILE A 26 -0.72 4.42 -6.18
N ALA A 27 -1.14 5.46 -5.47
CA ALA A 27 -2.55 5.69 -5.18
C ALA A 27 -3.37 5.92 -6.47
N ALA A 28 -2.86 6.74 -7.39
CA ALA A 28 -3.53 7.02 -8.66
C ALA A 28 -3.63 5.76 -9.55
N GLU A 29 -2.55 4.98 -9.64
CA GLU A 29 -2.51 3.73 -10.40
C GLU A 29 -3.49 2.70 -9.83
N TRP A 30 -3.49 2.52 -8.50
CA TRP A 30 -4.43 1.63 -7.82
C TRP A 30 -5.88 2.06 -8.05
N GLU A 31 -6.20 3.34 -7.84
CA GLU A 31 -7.54 3.90 -8.08
C GLU A 31 -7.99 3.67 -9.53
N SER A 32 -7.10 3.88 -10.51
CA SER A 32 -7.45 3.73 -11.93
C SER A 32 -7.86 2.30 -12.30
N ARG A 33 -7.18 1.30 -11.71
CA ARG A 33 -7.44 -0.12 -11.96
C ARG A 33 -8.61 -0.65 -11.15
N ARG A 34 -8.74 -0.17 -9.91
CA ARG A 34 -9.79 -0.59 -9.00
C ARG A 34 -11.10 0.20 -9.19
N LYS A 35 -11.11 1.25 -10.03
CA LYS A 35 -12.28 2.12 -10.30
C LYS A 35 -13.06 2.52 -9.05
N THR A 36 -12.36 2.85 -7.96
CA THR A 36 -12.95 3.14 -6.63
C THR A 36 -13.78 4.44 -6.57
N ARG A 37 -14.01 5.11 -7.71
CA ARG A 37 -14.81 6.35 -7.83
C ARG A 37 -16.30 6.13 -7.98
N GLU A 38 -16.74 4.94 -8.38
CA GLU A 38 -18.15 4.59 -8.22
C GLU A 38 -18.36 4.17 -6.76
N ARG A 39 -19.46 4.59 -6.14
CA ARG A 39 -19.77 4.39 -4.70
C ARG A 39 -19.85 2.91 -4.25
N GLY A 40 -19.42 1.96 -5.07
CA GLY A 40 -19.33 0.54 -4.75
C GLY A 40 -17.88 0.08 -4.92
N TYR A 41 -17.27 -0.25 -3.79
CA TYR A 41 -16.15 -1.18 -3.64
C TYR A 41 -16.04 -2.18 -4.80
N ILE A 42 -14.83 -2.46 -5.29
CA ILE A 42 -14.67 -3.77 -5.93
C ILE A 42 -14.85 -4.81 -4.82
N GLU A 43 -15.84 -5.66 -5.02
CA GLU A 43 -16.09 -6.77 -4.12
C GLU A 43 -14.80 -7.60 -3.94
N LEU A 44 -14.41 -7.83 -2.70
CA LEU A 44 -13.31 -8.72 -2.33
C LEU A 44 -13.49 -10.17 -2.84
N LYS A 45 -14.63 -10.48 -3.48
CA LYS A 45 -14.97 -11.79 -4.03
C LYS A 45 -14.26 -12.13 -5.34
N ASN A 46 -13.70 -11.16 -6.07
CA ASN A 46 -12.95 -11.43 -7.30
C ASN A 46 -11.44 -11.40 -7.05
N ILE A 47 -10.94 -12.47 -6.42
CA ILE A 47 -9.52 -12.62 -6.06
C ILE A 47 -8.61 -12.56 -7.29
N GLU A 48 -9.00 -13.15 -8.42
CA GLU A 48 -8.21 -13.12 -9.66
C GLU A 48 -8.02 -11.69 -10.18
N GLN A 49 -9.09 -10.88 -10.15
CA GLN A 49 -9.01 -9.46 -10.53
C GLN A 49 -8.16 -8.66 -9.54
N ILE A 50 -8.25 -8.97 -8.24
CA ILE A 50 -7.41 -8.33 -7.21
C ILE A 50 -5.94 -8.62 -7.46
N LEU A 51 -5.60 -9.89 -7.72
CA LEU A 51 -4.23 -10.31 -8.03
C LEU A 51 -3.72 -9.61 -9.30
N ALA A 52 -4.54 -9.54 -10.36
CA ALA A 52 -4.18 -8.84 -11.58
C ALA A 52 -3.88 -7.35 -11.32
N CYS A 53 -4.75 -6.65 -10.58
CA CYS A 53 -4.52 -5.26 -10.21
C CYS A 53 -3.25 -5.08 -9.37
N TYR A 54 -3.00 -5.98 -8.42
CA TYR A 54 -1.82 -5.96 -7.57
C TYR A 54 -0.54 -6.15 -8.39
N GLU A 55 -0.48 -7.17 -9.26
CA GLU A 55 0.69 -7.44 -10.10
C GLU A 55 1.07 -6.24 -10.97
N GLU A 56 0.07 -5.48 -11.46
CA GLU A 56 0.33 -4.30 -12.27
C GLU A 56 0.91 -3.11 -11.49
N ILE A 57 0.65 -2.99 -10.17
CA ILE A 57 1.23 -1.93 -9.32
C ILE A 57 2.39 -2.40 -8.45
N LYS A 58 2.64 -3.72 -8.40
CA LYS A 58 3.61 -4.37 -7.50
C LYS A 58 4.99 -3.74 -7.56
N ALA A 59 5.49 -3.47 -8.78
CA ALA A 59 6.78 -2.84 -8.97
C ALA A 59 6.87 -1.45 -8.32
N LEU A 60 5.80 -0.65 -8.40
CA LEU A 60 5.76 0.67 -7.76
C LEU A 60 5.72 0.55 -6.24
N LEU A 61 4.96 -0.40 -5.70
CA LEU A 61 4.96 -0.69 -4.26
C LEU A 61 6.35 -1.08 -3.77
N PHE A 62 7.05 -1.93 -4.53
CA PHE A 62 8.38 -2.40 -4.17
C PHE A 62 9.41 -1.27 -4.17
N ILE A 63 9.35 -0.37 -5.15
CA ILE A 63 10.21 0.82 -5.18
C ILE A 63 9.87 1.74 -3.99
N GLY A 64 8.59 1.96 -3.71
CA GLY A 64 8.15 2.80 -2.60
C GLY A 64 8.58 2.25 -1.24
N PHE A 65 8.45 0.94 -1.06
CA PHE A 65 8.95 0.22 0.10
C PHE A 65 10.45 0.42 0.28
N ALA A 66 11.25 0.17 -0.77
CA ALA A 66 12.71 0.28 -0.70
C ALA A 66 13.21 1.70 -0.39
N LEU A 67 12.43 2.74 -0.71
CA LEU A 67 12.76 4.12 -0.36
C LEU A 67 12.54 4.43 1.13
N ASP A 68 11.45 3.91 1.71
CA ASP A 68 11.11 4.16 3.11
C ASP A 68 11.79 3.15 4.07
N PHE A 69 12.14 1.97 3.56
CA PHE A 69 12.69 0.83 4.28
C PHE A 69 13.91 0.23 3.55
N PRO A 70 15.00 0.99 3.33
CA PRO A 70 16.12 0.58 2.48
C PRO A 70 16.89 -0.65 3.00
N ASP A 71 16.89 -0.86 4.32
CA ASP A 71 17.64 -1.93 4.99
C ASP A 71 16.75 -3.13 5.39
N ASP A 72 15.43 -3.03 5.19
CA ASP A 72 14.48 -4.05 5.63
C ASP A 72 14.16 -5.05 4.50
N LYS A 73 13.91 -6.30 4.87
CA LYS A 73 13.46 -7.33 3.92
C LYS A 73 12.06 -7.02 3.41
N ARG A 74 11.81 -7.30 2.13
CA ARG A 74 10.50 -7.12 1.49
C ARG A 74 9.60 -8.34 1.74
N CYS A 75 9.35 -8.66 3.00
CA CYS A 75 8.40 -9.71 3.38
C CYS A 75 6.98 -9.14 3.52
N PRO A 76 5.94 -9.99 3.55
CA PRO A 76 4.56 -9.53 3.65
C PRO A 76 4.27 -8.64 4.88
N GLU A 77 4.84 -8.95 6.04
CA GLU A 77 4.68 -8.18 7.28
C GLU A 77 5.19 -6.75 7.14
N MET A 78 6.34 -6.59 6.47
CA MET A 78 6.97 -5.29 6.27
C MET A 78 6.23 -4.49 5.18
N MET A 79 5.74 -5.17 4.14
CA MET A 79 4.88 -4.54 3.14
C MET A 79 3.55 -4.08 3.75
N GLU A 80 2.94 -4.90 4.60
CA GLU A 80 1.74 -4.54 5.35
C GLU A 80 2.01 -3.28 6.19
N THR A 81 3.14 -3.26 6.91
CA THR A 81 3.56 -2.11 7.72
C THR A 81 3.67 -0.85 6.86
N TYR A 82 4.35 -0.92 5.72
CA TYR A 82 4.49 0.22 4.80
C TYR A 82 3.13 0.76 4.33
N ILE A 83 2.26 -0.11 3.80
CA ILE A 83 0.94 0.28 3.28
C ILE A 83 0.08 0.85 4.42
N ARG A 84 0.10 0.24 5.61
CA ARG A 84 -0.63 0.70 6.80
C ARG A 84 -0.16 2.08 7.27
N GLN A 85 1.14 2.37 7.21
CA GLN A 85 1.66 3.70 7.54
C GLN A 85 1.18 4.77 6.56
N CYS A 86 1.07 4.44 5.26
CA CYS A 86 0.42 5.32 4.29
C CYS A 86 -1.03 5.63 4.69
N CYS A 87 -1.84 4.63 5.01
CA CYS A 87 -3.23 4.81 5.46
C CYS A 87 -3.33 5.79 6.65
N ILE A 88 -2.47 5.59 7.66
CA ILE A 88 -2.46 6.39 8.88
C ILE A 88 -2.03 7.83 8.58
N ALA A 89 -0.96 8.02 7.80
CA ALA A 89 -0.47 9.35 7.44
C ALA A 89 -1.52 10.16 6.68
N TYR A 90 -2.15 9.59 5.65
CA TYR A 90 -3.24 10.26 4.91
C TYR A 90 -4.47 10.52 5.80
N GLY A 91 -4.74 9.64 6.78
CA GLY A 91 -5.74 9.90 7.81
C GLY A 91 -5.44 11.13 8.66
N PHE A 92 -4.20 11.30 9.14
CA PHE A 92 -3.81 12.49 9.90
C PHE A 92 -3.80 13.77 9.06
N MET A 93 -3.54 13.66 7.75
CA MET A 93 -3.64 14.79 6.82
C MET A 93 -5.08 15.17 6.47
N LYS A 94 -6.07 14.38 6.89
CA LYS A 94 -7.49 14.49 6.49
C LYS A 94 -7.71 14.34 4.98
N ASP A 95 -6.78 13.68 4.28
CA ASP A 95 -6.94 13.32 2.87
C ASP A 95 -7.70 11.99 2.79
N ILE A 96 -9.02 12.08 2.98
CA ILE A 96 -9.92 10.92 3.03
C ILE A 96 -9.94 10.13 1.70
N PRO A 97 -9.98 10.78 0.52
CA PRO A 97 -9.94 10.06 -0.75
C PRO A 97 -8.69 9.19 -0.88
N THR A 98 -7.49 9.77 -0.68
CA THR A 98 -6.24 9.02 -0.78
C THR A 98 -6.12 7.96 0.29
N ARG A 99 -6.51 8.26 1.54
CA ARG A 99 -6.57 7.27 2.63
C ARG A 99 -7.38 6.04 2.23
N ASN A 100 -8.55 6.23 1.63
CA ASN A 100 -9.43 5.12 1.29
C ASN A 100 -8.86 4.23 0.17
N ILE A 101 -8.11 4.81 -0.76
CA ILE A 101 -7.36 4.06 -1.78
C ILE A 101 -6.32 3.15 -1.11
N TRP A 102 -5.55 3.68 -0.16
CA TRP A 102 -4.57 2.88 0.58
C TRP A 102 -5.22 1.82 1.48
N LEU A 103 -6.42 2.09 2.02
CA LEU A 103 -7.20 1.11 2.79
C LEU A 103 -7.68 -0.05 1.92
N ASP A 104 -8.22 0.23 0.74
CA ASP A 104 -8.61 -0.81 -0.23
C ASP A 104 -7.40 -1.65 -0.64
N LEU A 105 -6.25 -1.00 -0.85
CA LEU A 105 -5.00 -1.68 -1.17
C LEU A 105 -4.54 -2.63 -0.06
N ILE A 106 -4.54 -2.21 1.22
CA ILE A 106 -4.10 -3.09 2.30
C ILE A 106 -5.06 -4.27 2.49
N GLU A 107 -6.37 -4.05 2.39
CA GLU A 107 -7.35 -5.14 2.49
C GLU A 107 -7.17 -6.16 1.37
N CYS A 108 -6.94 -5.71 0.14
CA CYS A 108 -6.64 -6.57 -0.99
C CYS A 108 -5.31 -7.31 -0.82
N PHE A 109 -4.27 -6.63 -0.35
CA PHE A 109 -2.97 -7.23 -0.08
C PHE A 109 -3.07 -8.35 0.97
N LEU A 110 -3.78 -8.11 2.08
CA LEU A 110 -4.01 -9.09 3.13
C LEU A 110 -4.78 -10.31 2.60
N LEU A 111 -5.81 -10.10 1.79
CA LEU A 111 -6.53 -11.20 1.15
C LEU A 111 -5.61 -12.05 0.25
N LEU A 112 -4.78 -11.42 -0.58
CA LEU A 112 -3.83 -12.16 -1.43
C LEU A 112 -2.80 -12.93 -0.59
N TRP A 113 -2.41 -12.40 0.56
CA TRP A 113 -1.50 -13.08 1.48
C TRP A 113 -2.17 -14.26 2.18
N GLU A 114 -3.39 -14.08 2.70
CA GLU A 114 -4.18 -15.13 3.35
C GLU A 114 -4.45 -16.31 2.40
N GLU A 115 -4.64 -16.03 1.11
CA GLU A 115 -4.89 -17.03 0.05
C GLU A 115 -3.60 -17.61 -0.57
N ASP A 116 -2.42 -17.29 -0.03
CA ASP A 116 -1.11 -17.77 -0.51
C ASP A 116 -0.83 -17.46 -2.00
N LEU A 117 -1.31 -16.31 -2.47
CA LEU A 117 -1.16 -15.86 -3.86
C LEU A 117 0.02 -14.91 -4.06
N LEU A 118 0.65 -14.47 -2.98
CA LEU A 118 1.85 -13.62 -3.01
C LEU A 118 3.09 -14.49 -3.25
N LYS A 119 3.69 -14.36 -4.43
CA LYS A 119 4.92 -15.08 -4.75
C LYS A 119 6.08 -14.56 -3.92
N MET A 120 6.87 -15.48 -3.38
CA MET A 120 8.09 -15.19 -2.63
C MET A 120 9.28 -15.97 -3.18
N ASP A 121 10.48 -15.41 -3.02
CA ASP A 121 11.73 -16.15 -3.23
C ASP A 121 12.07 -17.06 -2.02
N GLU A 122 13.17 -17.80 -2.14
CA GLU A 122 13.65 -18.72 -1.10
C GLU A 122 14.03 -18.00 0.22
N ASP A 123 14.29 -16.69 0.16
CA ASP A 123 14.67 -15.85 1.30
C ASP A 123 13.46 -15.18 1.99
N GLY A 124 12.24 -15.46 1.50
CA GLY A 124 10.99 -14.91 1.99
C GLY A 124 10.70 -13.48 1.53
N ASN A 125 11.36 -12.99 0.48
CA ASN A 125 11.02 -11.71 -0.13
C ASN A 125 9.93 -11.89 -1.19
N LEU A 126 8.96 -10.99 -1.20
CA LEU A 126 7.99 -10.88 -2.28
C LEU A 126 8.71 -10.67 -3.61
N ILE A 127 8.31 -11.38 -4.68
CA ILE A 127 8.86 -11.27 -6.05
C ILE A 127 7.83 -10.77 -7.06
#